data_AF-A0A5N9EAY0-F1
#
_entry.id   AF-A0A5N9EAY0-F1
#
_cell.length_a   1.000
_cell.length_b   1.000
_cell.length_c   1.000
_cell.angle_alpha   90.00
_cell.angle_beta   90.00
_cell.angle_gamma   90.00
#
_symmetry.space_group_name_H-M   'P 1'
#
loop_
_entity.id
_entity.type
_entity.pdbx_description
1 polymer ?
#
loop_
_entity_poly.entity_id
_entity_poly.type
_entity_poly.pdbx_seq_one_letter_code
_entity_poly.pdbx_strand_id
1 'polypeptide(L)'
;MPADENESRLVNIPEWQARGIRFEKAENAEWLDLPDIRAKAQERVKLSSGGYGRVDVLIEGEDGSFSIVEVKAMNWDVMAERRVRPNTLRHARQMMKYVDPLWEQRLDVSPGIIHPQAPKSRARKLQIEAALANRSI
;
A
#
# COMPACT_ATOMS: atom_id res chain seq x y z
N MET A 1 18.03 11.37 25.46
CA MET A 1 17.28 10.96 24.25
C MET A 1 17.73 9.56 23.91
N PRO A 2 16.96 8.49 24.18
CA PRO A 2 17.35 7.18 23.68
C PRO A 2 17.20 7.21 22.16
N ALA A 3 18.21 6.72 21.44
CA ALA A 3 18.11 6.51 20.01
C ALA A 3 16.89 5.61 19.74
N ASP A 4 16.04 6.04 18.82
CA ASP A 4 14.83 5.34 18.38
C ASP A 4 15.21 3.88 18.07
N GLU A 5 14.73 2.90 18.86
CA GLU A 5 15.08 1.48 18.75
C GLU A 5 14.91 0.94 17.31
N ASN A 6 14.11 1.63 16.50
CA ASN A 6 13.91 1.39 15.07
C ASN A 6 15.14 1.63 14.19
N GLU A 7 16.04 2.57 14.52
CA GLU A 7 17.24 2.81 13.71
C GLU A 7 18.24 1.65 13.83
N SER A 8 18.33 1.03 15.02
CA SER A 8 19.22 -0.12 15.25
C SER A 8 18.87 -1.36 14.41
N ARG A 9 17.59 -1.52 14.03
CA ARG A 9 17.10 -2.63 13.21
C ARG A 9 17.40 -2.49 11.72
N LEU A 10 17.73 -1.28 11.25
CA LEU A 10 18.06 -1.04 9.84
C LEU A 10 19.48 -1.50 9.49
N VAL A 11 20.34 -1.76 10.48
CA VAL A 11 21.77 -2.03 10.29
C VAL A 11 22.05 -3.42 9.66
N ASN A 12 21.10 -4.36 9.73
CA ASN A 12 21.28 -5.76 9.29
C ASN A 12 20.31 -6.22 8.19
N ILE A 13 19.62 -5.32 7.50
CA ILE A 13 18.68 -5.68 6.43
C ILE A 13 19.19 -5.23 5.05
N PRO A 14 18.85 -5.94 3.96
CA PRO A 14 19.20 -5.51 2.61
C PRO A 14 18.70 -4.10 2.30
N GLU A 15 19.48 -3.32 1.52
CA GLU A 15 19.16 -1.92 1.20
C GLU A 15 17.77 -1.73 0.59
N TRP A 16 17.30 -2.68 -0.23
CA TRP A 16 15.96 -2.61 -0.82
C TRP A 16 14.85 -2.70 0.24
N GLN A 17 15.08 -3.44 1.33
CA GLN A 17 14.17 -3.56 2.46
C GLN A 17 14.24 -2.31 3.34
N ALA A 18 15.44 -1.79 3.61
CA ALA A 18 15.63 -0.53 4.33
C ALA A 18 14.97 0.66 3.61
N ARG A 19 15.05 0.71 2.28
CA ARG A 19 14.33 1.69 1.47
C ARG A 19 12.81 1.55 1.61
N GLY A 20 12.31 0.31 1.66
CA GLY A 20 10.91 0.01 1.93
C GLY A 20 10.42 0.61 3.24
N ILE A 21 11.11 0.29 4.33
CA ILE A 21 10.76 0.75 5.68
C ILE A 21 10.84 2.28 5.78
N ARG A 22 11.88 2.90 5.21
CA ARG A 22 12.01 4.36 5.21
C ARG A 22 10.87 5.05 4.47
N PHE A 23 10.45 4.50 3.32
CA PHE A 23 9.35 5.06 2.55
C PHE A 23 8.00 4.89 3.27
N GLU A 24 7.72 3.71 3.83
CA GLU A 24 6.52 3.47 4.65
C GLU A 24 6.47 4.41 5.86
N LYS A 25 7.59 4.58 6.59
CA LYS A 25 7.67 5.49 7.74
C LYS A 25 7.41 6.95 7.33
N ALA A 26 7.94 7.38 6.19
CA ALA A 26 7.74 8.75 5.69
C ALA A 26 6.28 9.00 5.31
N GLU A 27 5.65 8.10 4.54
CA GLU A 27 4.24 8.21 4.17
C GLU A 27 3.35 8.19 5.42
N ASN A 28 3.55 7.23 6.34
CA ASN A 28 2.75 7.14 7.56
C ASN A 28 2.86 8.42 8.40
N ALA A 29 4.05 9.02 8.51
CA ALA A 29 4.22 10.28 9.24
C ALA A 29 3.40 11.43 8.62
N GLU A 30 3.34 11.51 7.29
CA GLU A 30 2.54 12.52 6.59
C GLU A 30 1.03 12.32 6.83
N TRP A 31 0.53 11.08 6.68
CA TRP A 31 -0.90 10.80 6.84
C TRP A 31 -1.39 10.92 8.29
N LEU A 32 -0.55 10.60 9.27
CA LEU A 32 -0.91 10.65 10.69
C LEU A 32 -0.90 12.07 11.29
N ASP A 33 -0.23 13.03 10.65
CA ASP A 33 -0.15 14.42 11.12
C ASP A 33 -1.31 15.29 10.63
N LEU A 34 -2.17 14.75 9.76
CA LEU A 34 -3.31 15.48 9.20
C LEU A 34 -4.46 15.56 10.23
N PRO A 35 -4.81 16.76 10.73
CA PRO A 35 -5.72 16.93 11.86
C PRO A 35 -7.16 16.50 11.58
N ASP A 36 -7.57 16.55 10.31
CA ASP A 36 -8.94 16.27 9.87
C ASP A 36 -9.12 14.83 9.37
N ILE A 37 -8.10 13.98 9.49
CA ILE A 37 -8.13 12.61 8.98
C ILE A 37 -7.94 11.63 10.14
N ARG A 38 -8.88 10.68 10.28
CA ARG A 38 -8.73 9.55 11.21
C ARG A 38 -7.89 8.46 10.56
N ALA A 39 -6.60 8.74 10.39
CA ALA A 39 -5.64 7.80 9.85
C ALA A 39 -5.06 6.91 10.97
N LYS A 40 -4.92 5.62 10.68
CA LYS A 40 -4.26 4.62 11.51
C LYS A 40 -3.20 3.92 10.68
N ALA A 41 -1.95 3.99 11.11
CA ALA A 41 -0.86 3.28 10.47
C ALA A 41 -0.79 1.83 10.99
N GLN A 42 -0.43 0.90 10.11
CA GLN A 42 -0.14 -0.49 10.47
C GLN A 42 -1.32 -1.22 11.14
N GLU A 43 -2.54 -0.86 10.76
CA GLU A 43 -3.78 -1.36 11.36
C GLU A 43 -4.07 -2.83 11.00
N ARG A 44 -4.67 -3.56 11.95
CA ARG A 44 -5.03 -4.97 11.73
C ARG A 44 -6.44 -5.07 11.16
N VAL A 45 -6.55 -5.70 9.99
CA VAL A 45 -7.84 -5.92 9.32
C VAL A 45 -8.18 -7.41 9.27
N LYS A 46 -9.46 -7.74 9.41
CA LYS A 46 -9.94 -9.12 9.32
C LYS A 46 -10.01 -9.53 7.84
N LEU A 47 -9.55 -10.74 7.53
CA LEU A 47 -9.57 -11.31 6.19
C LEU A 47 -10.75 -12.28 6.02
N SER A 48 -11.22 -12.49 4.79
CA SER A 48 -12.28 -13.48 4.49
C SER A 48 -11.89 -14.91 4.87
N SER A 49 -10.58 -15.20 4.96
CA SER A 49 -10.07 -16.49 5.45
C SER A 49 -10.23 -16.70 6.96
N GLY A 50 -10.78 -15.73 7.70
CA GLY A 50 -10.92 -15.75 9.16
C GLY A 50 -9.67 -15.30 9.91
N GLY A 51 -8.55 -15.08 9.21
CA GLY A 51 -7.32 -14.54 9.78
C GLY A 51 -7.30 -13.01 9.85
N TYR A 52 -6.12 -12.46 10.17
CA TYR A 52 -5.86 -11.02 10.15
C TYR A 52 -4.73 -10.70 9.17
N GLY A 53 -4.88 -9.56 8.50
CA GLY A 53 -3.84 -8.89 7.75
C GLY A 53 -3.42 -7.59 8.42
N ARG A 54 -2.37 -6.97 7.89
CA ARG A 54 -1.95 -5.63 8.28
C ARG A 54 -1.95 -4.75 7.03
N VAL A 55 -2.64 -3.63 7.10
CA VAL A 55 -2.62 -2.60 6.06
C VAL A 55 -1.64 -1.53 6.47
N ASP A 56 -0.99 -0.88 5.51
CA ASP A 56 0.02 0.15 5.83
C ASP A 56 -0.67 1.40 6.42
N VAL A 57 -1.78 1.84 5.81
CA VAL A 57 -2.64 2.91 6.35
C VAL A 57 -4.13 2.56 6.18
N LEU A 58 -4.91 2.77 7.23
CA LEU A 58 -6.37 2.78 7.21
C LEU A 58 -6.86 4.19 7.54
N ILE A 59 -7.76 4.73 6.73
CA ILE A 59 -8.41 6.02 6.98
C ILE A 59 -9.90 5.79 7.17
N GLU A 60 -10.46 6.34 8.24
CA GLU A 60 -11.89 6.31 8.51
C GLU A 60 -12.49 7.68 8.16
N GLY A 61 -13.37 7.71 7.16
CA GLY A 61 -14.14 8.89 6.78
C GLY A 61 -15.23 9.22 7.80
N GLU A 62 -15.62 10.49 7.88
CA GLU A 62 -16.70 10.93 8.79
C GLU A 62 -18.06 10.34 8.42
N ASP A 63 -18.25 10.00 7.15
CA ASP A 63 -19.44 9.33 6.60
C ASP A 63 -19.47 7.82 6.84
N GLY A 64 -18.46 7.28 7.53
CA GLY A 64 -18.32 5.85 7.78
C GLY A 64 -17.71 5.07 6.60
N SER A 65 -17.23 5.75 5.57
CA SER A 65 -16.41 5.14 4.52
C SER A 65 -15.00 4.84 5.04
N PHE A 66 -14.31 3.93 4.36
CA PHE A 66 -12.92 3.57 4.65
C PHE A 66 -12.04 3.84 3.44
N SER A 67 -10.79 4.24 3.66
CA SER A 67 -9.75 4.13 2.63
C SER A 67 -8.63 3.24 3.13
N ILE A 68 -8.25 2.26 2.31
CA ILE A 68 -7.11 1.38 2.59
C ILE A 68 -5.99 1.77 1.65
N VAL A 69 -4.84 2.12 2.22
CA VAL A 69 -3.67 2.50 1.45
C VAL A 69 -2.52 1.54 1.72
N GLU A 70 -1.93 1.03 0.64
CA GLU A 70 -0.70 0.22 0.66
C GLU A 70 0.46 1.02 0.08
N VAL A 71 1.61 0.97 0.74
CA VAL A 71 2.81 1.72 0.38
C VAL A 71 3.82 0.77 -0.22
N LYS A 72 4.18 0.99 -1.50
CA LYS A 72 5.12 0.11 -2.23
C LYS A 72 6.33 0.90 -2.70
N ALA A 73 7.47 0.69 -2.06
CA ALA A 73 8.78 1.30 -2.41
C ALA A 73 9.42 0.71 -3.69
N MET A 74 8.65 0.73 -4.78
CA MET A 74 8.99 0.17 -6.09
C MET A 74 9.21 1.29 -7.09
N ASN A 75 10.22 1.13 -7.94
CA ASN A 75 10.47 2.02 -9.07
C ASN A 75 10.08 1.28 -10.37
N TRP A 76 9.03 1.77 -11.01
CA TRP A 76 8.48 1.18 -12.24
C TRP A 76 9.43 1.28 -13.44
N ASP A 77 10.26 2.31 -13.50
CA ASP A 77 11.09 2.61 -14.67
C ASP A 77 12.32 1.71 -14.76
N VAL A 78 12.86 1.28 -13.61
CA VAL A 78 13.99 0.33 -13.54
C VAL A 78 13.53 -1.14 -13.61
N MET A 79 12.22 -1.39 -13.49
CA MET A 79 11.68 -2.73 -13.55
C MET A 79 11.75 -3.27 -14.99
N ALA A 80 12.21 -4.50 -15.16
CA ALA A 80 12.13 -5.21 -16.44
C ALA A 80 10.67 -5.29 -16.91
N GLU A 81 10.41 -5.00 -18.18
CA GLU A 81 9.06 -4.92 -18.74
C GLU A 81 8.18 -6.15 -18.46
N ARG A 82 8.75 -7.35 -18.65
CA ARG A 82 8.09 -8.64 -18.34
C ARG A 82 7.63 -8.79 -16.88
N ARG A 83 8.14 -7.97 -15.97
CA ARG A 83 7.83 -7.99 -14.53
C ARG A 83 6.75 -6.99 -14.13
N VAL A 84 6.40 -6.02 -14.99
CA VAL A 84 5.42 -4.98 -14.67
C VAL A 84 4.06 -5.61 -14.38
N ARG A 85 3.48 -6.31 -15.36
CA ARG A 85 2.15 -6.93 -15.23
C ARG A 85 2.05 -7.88 -14.02
N PRO A 86 2.98 -8.83 -13.79
CA PRO A 86 2.92 -9.68 -12.60
C PRO A 86 2.96 -8.92 -11.28
N ASN A 87 3.76 -7.84 -11.17
CA ASN A 87 3.83 -7.04 -9.95
C ASN A 87 2.58 -6.20 -9.73
N THR A 88 2.05 -5.57 -10.79
CA THR A 88 0.79 -4.83 -10.74
C THR A 88 -0.35 -5.72 -10.24
N LEU A 89 -0.50 -6.92 -10.82
CA LEU A 89 -1.55 -7.86 -10.40
C LEU A 89 -1.32 -8.39 -8.97
N ARG A 90 -0.06 -8.60 -8.56
CA ARG A 90 0.25 -9.01 -7.18
C ARG A 90 -0.19 -7.94 -6.18
N HIS A 91 0.08 -6.67 -6.45
CA HIS A 91 -0.32 -5.57 -5.56
C HIS A 91 -1.85 -5.44 -5.53
N ALA A 92 -2.51 -5.49 -6.69
CA ALA A 92 -3.97 -5.43 -6.76
C ALA A 92 -4.63 -6.57 -5.98
N ARG A 93 -4.19 -7.82 -6.16
CA ARG A 93 -4.71 -8.96 -5.40
C ARG A 93 -4.43 -8.87 -3.90
N GLN A 94 -3.29 -8.31 -3.50
CA GLN A 94 -3.03 -8.08 -2.08
C GLN A 94 -4.06 -7.08 -1.52
N MET A 95 -4.32 -5.99 -2.25
CA MET A 95 -5.31 -4.99 -1.87
C MET A 95 -6.72 -5.58 -1.76
N MET A 96 -7.14 -6.38 -2.74
CA MET A 96 -8.46 -7.02 -2.73
C MET A 96 -8.69 -7.89 -1.50
N LYS A 97 -7.66 -8.58 -0.98
CA LYS A 97 -7.78 -9.37 0.26
C LYS A 97 -8.24 -8.55 1.47
N TYR A 98 -7.98 -7.24 1.47
CA TYR A 98 -8.37 -6.34 2.55
C TYR A 98 -9.69 -5.63 2.25
N VAL A 99 -9.99 -5.40 0.98
CA VAL A 99 -11.21 -4.73 0.50
C VAL A 99 -12.41 -5.68 0.52
N ASP A 100 -12.26 -6.91 0.03
CA ASP A 100 -13.36 -7.87 -0.10
C ASP A 100 -14.13 -8.09 1.21
N PRO A 101 -13.48 -8.29 2.38
CA PRO A 101 -14.19 -8.45 3.65
C PRO A 101 -15.02 -7.22 4.06
N LEU A 102 -14.61 -6.01 3.66
CA LEU A 102 -15.33 -4.77 3.97
C LEU A 102 -16.53 -4.63 3.03
N TRP A 103 -16.38 -4.95 1.75
CA TRP A 103 -17.49 -4.99 0.79
C TRP A 103 -18.52 -6.07 1.14
N GLU A 104 -18.10 -7.25 1.60
CA GLU A 104 -18.99 -8.29 2.11
C GLU A 104 -19.87 -7.78 3.28
N GLN A 105 -19.33 -6.85 4.07
CA GLN A 105 -20.03 -6.16 5.16
C GLN A 105 -20.82 -4.92 4.69
N ARG A 106 -20.85 -4.65 3.37
CA ARG A 106 -21.48 -3.48 2.74
C ARG A 106 -20.92 -2.14 3.20
N LEU A 107 -19.66 -2.12 3.63
CA LEU A 107 -18.94 -0.89 3.93
C LEU A 107 -18.42 -0.29 2.63
N ASP A 108 -18.49 1.05 2.53
CA ASP A 108 -17.87 1.76 1.43
C ASP A 108 -16.35 1.82 1.67
N VAL A 109 -15.56 1.38 0.69
CA VAL A 109 -14.11 1.36 0.80
C VAL A 109 -13.43 1.74 -0.50
N SER A 110 -12.48 2.67 -0.39
CA SER A 110 -11.61 3.13 -1.46
C SER A 110 -10.20 2.54 -1.30
N PRO A 111 -9.76 1.62 -2.18
CA PRO A 111 -8.39 1.12 -2.17
C PRO A 111 -7.42 2.07 -2.90
N GLY A 112 -6.23 2.26 -2.32
CA GLY A 112 -5.14 3.05 -2.89
C GLY A 112 -3.78 2.36 -2.76
N ILE A 113 -2.93 2.49 -3.77
CA ILE A 113 -1.53 2.04 -3.69
C ILE A 113 -0.62 3.20 -4.02
N ILE A 114 0.22 3.60 -3.05
CA ILE A 114 1.17 4.68 -3.21
C ILE A 114 2.54 4.12 -3.60
N HIS A 115 3.17 4.79 -4.55
CA HIS A 115 4.53 4.50 -5.00
C HIS A 115 5.38 5.78 -4.87
N PRO A 116 6.70 5.69 -4.63
CA PRO A 116 7.56 6.86 -4.49
C PRO A 116 7.57 7.79 -5.70
N GLN A 117 7.26 7.24 -6.88
CA GLN A 117 7.21 8.00 -8.12
C GLN A 117 6.19 7.38 -9.07
N ALA A 118 5.51 8.25 -9.82
CA ALA A 118 4.74 7.83 -10.98
C ALA A 118 5.67 7.27 -12.08
N PRO A 119 5.19 6.33 -12.92
CA PRO A 119 5.93 5.89 -14.09
C PRO A 119 6.26 7.06 -15.01
N LYS A 120 7.52 7.18 -15.46
CA LYS A 120 7.96 8.32 -16.29
C LYS A 120 7.42 8.25 -17.71
N SER A 121 7.33 7.05 -18.27
CA SER A 121 6.90 6.87 -19.67
C SER A 121 5.41 6.57 -19.77
N ARG A 122 4.76 7.15 -20.79
CA ARG A 122 3.36 6.86 -21.14
C ARG A 122 3.15 5.37 -21.39
N ALA A 123 4.10 4.71 -22.06
CA ALA A 123 4.03 3.28 -22.31
C ALA A 123 3.97 2.47 -21.00
N ARG A 124 4.78 2.82 -19.99
CA ARG A 124 4.77 2.15 -18.69
C ARG A 124 3.44 2.37 -17.96
N LYS A 125 2.92 3.60 -17.98
CA LYS A 125 1.62 3.94 -17.40
C LYS A 125 0.50 3.11 -18.03
N LEU A 126 0.43 3.07 -19.37
CA LEU A 126 -0.55 2.26 -20.11
C LEU A 126 -0.43 0.77 -19.80
N GLN A 127 0.79 0.25 -19.64
CA GLN A 127 1.00 -1.15 -19.30
C GLN A 127 0.42 -1.51 -17.91
N ILE A 128 0.59 -0.62 -16.93
CA ILE A 128 0.03 -0.78 -15.58
C ILE A 128 -1.49 -0.68 -15.63
N GLU A 129 -2.03 0.35 -16.29
CA GLU A 129 -3.48 0.55 -16.44
C GLU A 129 -4.14 -0.65 -17.17
N ALA A 130 -3.53 -1.14 -18.25
CA ALA A 130 -4.02 -2.31 -18.97
C ALA A 130 -3.97 -3.59 -18.12
N ALA A 131 -2.97 -3.72 -17.24
CA ALA A 131 -2.91 -4.84 -16.30
C ALA A 131 -4.07 -4.80 -15.29
N LEU A 132 -4.43 -3.61 -14.80
CA LEU A 132 -5.53 -3.41 -13.84
C LEU A 132 -6.92 -3.50 -14.48
N ALA A 133 -7.07 -3.07 -15.73
CA ALA A 133 -8.34 -3.12 -16.46
C ALA A 133 -8.79 -4.57 -16.79
N ASN A 134 -7.86 -5.52 -16.79
CA ASN A 134 -8.19 -6.93 -16.98
C ASN A 134 -8.92 -7.46 -15.74
N ARG A 135 -10.20 -7.83 -15.92
CA ARG A 135 -11.16 -8.27 -14.88
C ARG A 135 -10.84 -9.60 -14.16
N SER A 136 -9.57 -10.00 -14.09
CA SER A 136 -9.12 -11.23 -13.42
C SER A 136 -8.29 -10.95 -12.17
N ILE A 137 -8.57 -9.83 -11.50
CA ILE A 137 -8.07 -9.56 -10.15
C ILE A 137 -8.95 -10.30 -9.16
#